data_AF-A0A9D6Q8E8-F1
#
_entry.id   AF-A0A9D6Q8E8-F1
#
_cell.length_a   1.000
_cell.length_b   1.000
_cell.length_c   1.000
_cell.angle_alpha   90.00
_cell.angle_beta   90.00
_cell.angle_gamma   90.00
#
_symmetry.space_group_name_H-M   'P 1'
#
loop_
_entity.id
_entity.type
_entity.pdbx_description
1 polymer ?
#
loop_
_entity_poly.entity_id
_entity_poly.type
_entity_poly.pdbx_seq_one_letter_code
_entity_poly.pdbx_strand_id
1 'polypeptide(L)'
;MIRIKPLRPETEGRTLMSEELLMIAVLEQALADLDNHCPAVRADAEAYFFNYSPESSAFSFEAVCSQFALSQSAIRREIRRKDRSPRRGLSALVNKAA
;
A
#
# COMPACT_ATOMS: atom_id res chain seq x y z
N MET A 1 -17.21 15.29 -11.71
CA MET A 1 -16.52 14.00 -12.01
C MET A 1 -15.03 14.25 -11.94
N ILE A 2 -14.34 13.79 -10.88
CA ILE A 2 -12.89 13.94 -10.76
C ILE A 2 -12.25 12.73 -11.44
N ARG A 3 -11.68 12.94 -12.62
CA ARG A 3 -10.99 11.93 -13.41
C ARG A 3 -9.64 11.66 -12.74
N ILE A 4 -9.57 10.61 -11.93
CA ILE A 4 -8.31 10.12 -11.35
C ILE A 4 -7.46 9.65 -12.54
N LYS A 5 -6.38 10.38 -12.85
CA LYS A 5 -5.38 9.90 -13.78
C LYS A 5 -4.71 8.68 -13.14
N PRO A 6 -4.63 7.52 -13.83
CA PRO A 6 -3.81 6.43 -13.35
C PRO A 6 -2.39 6.96 -13.22
N LEU A 7 -1.80 6.82 -12.03
CA LEU A 7 -0.38 7.03 -11.80
C LEU A 7 0.34 5.92 -12.57
N ARG A 8 0.54 6.13 -13.88
CA ARG A 8 1.49 5.32 -14.63
C ARG A 8 2.87 5.84 -14.24
N PRO A 9 3.70 5.06 -13.51
CA PRO A 9 5.08 5.46 -13.31
C PRO A 9 5.73 5.63 -14.69
N GLU A 10 6.61 6.62 -14.84
CA GLU A 10 7.43 6.84 -16.05
C GLU A 10 8.50 5.74 -16.20
N THR A 11 8.08 4.48 -16.17
CA THR A 11 8.92 3.31 -16.42
C THR A 11 8.64 2.70 -17.81
N GLU A 12 7.68 3.25 -18.58
CA GLU A 12 7.41 2.85 -19.96
C GLU A 12 8.66 3.08 -20.84
N GLY A 13 9.53 2.07 -20.92
CA GLY A 13 10.68 2.01 -21.83
C GLY A 13 12.05 1.75 -21.21
N ARG A 14 12.19 1.74 -19.88
CA ARG A 14 13.47 1.43 -19.21
C ARG A 14 13.45 0.09 -18.50
N THR A 15 14.49 -0.72 -18.68
CA THR A 15 14.71 -1.92 -17.88
C THR A 15 14.96 -1.50 -16.44
N LEU A 16 14.22 -2.10 -15.50
CA LEU A 16 14.41 -1.85 -14.07
C LEU A 16 15.69 -2.51 -13.56
N MET A 17 16.40 -1.82 -12.68
CA MET A 17 17.54 -2.40 -11.97
C MET A 17 17.06 -3.40 -10.92
N SER A 18 17.91 -4.34 -10.50
CA SER A 18 17.55 -5.35 -9.47
C SER A 18 17.09 -4.72 -8.17
N GLU A 19 17.68 -3.58 -7.79
CA GLU A 19 17.28 -2.82 -6.60
C GLU A 19 15.88 -2.24 -6.74
N GLU A 20 15.54 -1.68 -7.92
CA GLU A 20 14.21 -1.14 -8.20
C GLU A 20 13.13 -2.24 -8.19
N LEU A 21 13.46 -3.42 -8.71
CA LEU A 21 12.58 -4.59 -8.61
C LEU A 21 12.33 -4.98 -7.15
N LEU A 22 13.37 -4.95 -6.32
CA LEU A 22 13.25 -5.24 -4.90
C LEU A 22 12.41 -4.18 -4.17
N MET A 23 12.58 -2.90 -4.50
CA MET A 23 11.74 -1.81 -3.98
C MET A 23 10.26 -1.99 -4.29
N ILE A 24 9.94 -2.39 -5.54
CA ILE A 24 8.55 -2.70 -5.93
C ILE A 24 8.05 -3.91 -5.15
N ALA A 25 8.84 -4.99 -5.05
CA ALA A 25 8.45 -6.20 -4.34
C ALA A 25 8.15 -5.92 -2.85
N VAL A 26 8.95 -5.09 -2.18
CA VAL A 26 8.71 -4.66 -0.80
C VAL A 26 7.38 -3.90 -0.69
N LEU A 27 7.13 -2.96 -1.59
CA LEU A 27 5.88 -2.19 -1.60
C LEU A 27 4.65 -3.08 -1.86
N GLU A 28 4.74 -3.99 -2.82
CA GLU A 28 3.67 -4.93 -3.16
C GLU A 28 3.37 -5.88 -1.99
N GLN A 29 4.41 -6.41 -1.34
CA GLN A 29 4.26 -7.25 -0.16
C GLN A 29 3.58 -6.49 0.98
N ALA A 30 4.04 -5.27 1.28
CA ALA A 30 3.43 -4.44 2.32
C ALA A 30 1.94 -4.15 2.03
N LEU A 31 1.59 -3.91 0.76
CA LEU A 31 0.18 -3.73 0.35
C LEU A 31 -0.65 -5.00 0.53
N ALA A 32 -0.10 -6.18 0.22
CA ALA A 32 -0.77 -7.46 0.42
C ALA A 32 -0.97 -7.76 1.92
N ASP A 33 0.04 -7.42 2.73
CA ASP A 33 0.03 -7.68 4.17
C ASP A 33 -1.00 -6.86 4.94
N LEU A 34 -1.49 -5.74 4.39
CA LEU A 34 -2.64 -5.00 4.94
C LEU A 34 -3.93 -5.84 5.01
N ASP A 35 -4.09 -6.81 4.11
CA ASP A 35 -5.27 -7.69 4.10
C ASP A 35 -5.04 -9.00 4.87
N ASN A 36 -3.85 -9.21 5.43
CA ASN A 36 -3.46 -10.46 6.09
C ASN A 36 -4.37 -10.79 7.28
N HIS A 37 -4.64 -12.08 7.51
CA HIS A 37 -5.46 -12.51 8.66
C HIS A 37 -4.75 -12.30 10.00
N CYS A 38 -3.42 -12.30 10.02
CA CYS A 38 -2.63 -12.08 11.22
C CYS A 38 -2.61 -10.58 11.61
N PRO A 39 -3.07 -10.19 12.81
CA PRO A 39 -3.04 -8.80 13.25
C PRO A 39 -1.64 -8.20 13.35
N ALA A 40 -0.64 -8.99 13.76
CA ALA A 40 0.74 -8.52 13.88
C ALA A 40 1.33 -8.15 12.51
N VAL A 41 1.05 -8.96 11.48
CA VAL A 41 1.51 -8.71 10.10
C VAL A 41 0.86 -7.45 9.53
N ARG A 42 -0.46 -7.28 9.74
CA ARG A 42 -1.15 -6.04 9.33
C ARG A 42 -0.58 -4.81 10.02
N ALA A 43 -0.33 -4.88 11.33
CA ALA A 43 0.21 -3.75 12.09
C ALA A 43 1.61 -3.36 11.62
N ASP A 44 2.45 -4.33 11.25
CA ASP A 44 3.78 -4.06 10.69
C ASP A 44 3.68 -3.42 9.30
N ALA A 45 2.79 -3.93 8.44
CA ALA A 45 2.50 -3.31 7.14
C ALA A 45 1.98 -1.87 7.29
N GLU A 46 1.08 -1.60 8.22
CA GLU A 46 0.63 -0.23 8.53
C GLU A 46 1.79 0.65 9.00
N ALA A 47 2.66 0.12 9.87
CA ALA A 47 3.81 0.86 10.36
C ALA A 47 4.78 1.25 9.23
N TYR A 48 4.99 0.38 8.24
CA TYR A 48 5.76 0.69 7.03
C TYR A 48 5.21 1.93 6.31
N PHE A 49 3.89 2.05 6.15
CA PHE A 49 3.28 3.19 5.46
C PHE A 49 3.21 4.47 6.29
N PHE A 50 3.10 4.38 7.62
CA PHE A 50 2.73 5.54 8.46
C PHE A 50 3.75 5.94 9.52
N ASN A 51 4.59 5.03 9.99
CA ASN A 51 5.40 5.22 11.20
C ASN A 51 6.91 5.10 10.96
N TYR A 52 7.33 4.41 9.90
CA TYR A 52 8.75 4.22 9.62
C TYR A 52 9.39 5.54 9.17
N SER A 53 10.60 5.81 9.66
CA SER A 53 11.34 7.01 9.29
C SER A 53 11.82 6.91 7.84
N PRO A 54 11.78 8.00 7.05
CA PRO A 54 12.33 8.03 5.69
C PRO A 54 13.80 7.63 5.64
N GLU A 55 14.58 7.89 6.69
CA GLU A 55 16.01 7.57 6.78
C GLU A 55 16.30 6.14 7.26
N SER A 56 15.27 5.33 7.51
CA SER A 56 15.44 3.99 8.08
C SER A 56 16.05 2.98 7.11
N SER A 57 15.83 3.14 5.80
CA SER A 57 16.25 2.18 4.77
C SER A 57 16.07 2.75 3.36
N ALA A 58 16.85 2.25 2.40
CA ALA A 58 16.64 2.45 0.97
C ALA A 58 15.30 1.87 0.47
N PHE A 59 14.69 0.93 1.23
CA PHE A 59 13.40 0.34 0.93
C PHE A 59 12.24 0.98 1.70
N SER A 60 12.48 2.10 2.40
CA SER A 60 11.43 2.84 3.10
C SER A 60 10.34 3.31 2.12
N PHE A 61 9.11 3.45 2.62
CA PHE A 61 7.98 3.87 1.80
C PHE A 61 8.26 5.20 1.08
N GLU A 62 8.92 6.14 1.77
CA GLU A 62 9.34 7.43 1.23
C GLU A 62 10.38 7.28 0.12
N ALA A 63 11.40 6.43 0.31
CA ALA A 63 12.43 6.17 -0.70
C ALA A 63 11.83 5.55 -1.96
N VAL A 64 10.94 4.55 -1.81
CA VAL A 64 10.21 3.94 -2.93
C VAL A 64 9.37 4.99 -3.66
N CYS A 65 8.62 5.81 -2.93
CA CYS A 65 7.82 6.86 -3.56
C CYS A 65 8.69 7.88 -4.32
N SER A 66 9.86 8.23 -3.77
CA SER A 66 10.78 9.16 -4.43
C SER A 66 11.37 8.55 -5.71
N GLN A 67 11.78 7.28 -5.68
CA GLN A 67 12.41 6.60 -6.82
C GLN A 67 11.46 6.49 -8.01
N PHE A 68 10.18 6.21 -7.75
CA PHE A 68 9.17 5.99 -8.79
C PHE A 68 8.24 7.18 -9.03
N ALA A 69 8.56 8.35 -8.47
CA ALA A 69 7.74 9.57 -8.55
C ALA A 69 6.27 9.35 -8.14
N LEU A 70 6.05 8.54 -7.10
CA LEU A 70 4.72 8.23 -6.56
C LEU A 70 4.31 9.24 -5.49
N SER A 71 3.00 9.52 -5.42
CA SER A 71 2.45 10.39 -4.39
C SER A 71 2.19 9.63 -3.09
N GLN A 72 3.04 9.87 -2.08
CA GLN A 72 2.88 9.29 -0.73
C GLN A 72 1.49 9.58 -0.14
N SER A 73 1.00 10.82 -0.30
CA SER A 73 -0.28 11.26 0.25
C SER A 73 -1.47 10.61 -0.46
N ALA A 74 -1.36 10.32 -1.76
CA ALA A 74 -2.38 9.59 -2.50
C ALA A 74 -2.48 8.12 -2.02
N ILE A 75 -1.34 7.44 -1.90
CA ILE A 75 -1.29 6.04 -1.44
C ILE A 75 -1.81 5.93 0.00
N ARG A 76 -1.30 6.76 0.93
CA ARG A 76 -1.76 6.79 2.33
C ARG A 76 -3.26 7.07 2.45
N ARG A 77 -3.80 7.94 1.59
CA ARG A 77 -5.24 8.23 1.54
C ARG A 77 -6.04 7.00 1.11
N GLU A 78 -5.56 6.26 0.13
CA GLU A 78 -6.25 5.07 -0.39
C GLU A 78 -6.23 3.93 0.64
N ILE A 79 -5.10 3.70 1.30
CA ILE A 79 -4.98 2.72 2.40
C ILE A 79 -5.99 3.04 3.51
N ARG A 80 -6.06 4.31 3.95
CA ARG A 80 -7.03 4.76 4.97
C ARG A 80 -8.49 4.63 4.52
N ARG A 81 -8.77 4.75 3.22
CA ARG A 81 -10.13 4.53 2.69
C ARG A 81 -10.52 3.06 2.76
N LYS A 82 -9.60 2.17 2.40
CA LYS A 82 -9.80 0.72 2.43
C LYS A 82 -10.05 0.19 3.85
N ASP A 83 -9.33 0.72 4.83
CA ASP A 83 -9.55 0.36 6.23
C ASP A 83 -10.91 0.85 6.77
N ARG A 84 -11.37 2.02 6.31
CA ARG A 84 -12.67 2.61 6.71
C ARG A 84 -13.87 2.02 5.98
N SER A 85 -13.70 1.32 4.87
CA SER A 85 -14.78 0.50 4.33
C SER A 85 -15.04 -0.61 5.33
N PRO A 86 -16.19 -0.64 6.02
CA PRO A 86 -16.51 -1.78 6.84
C PRO A 86 -16.48 -2.99 5.90
N ARG A 87 -15.91 -4.11 6.35
CA ARG A 87 -16.12 -5.42 5.72
C ARG A 87 -17.62 -5.76 5.80
N ARG A 88 -18.47 -5.01 5.07
CA ARG A 88 -19.90 -5.21 4.89
C ARG A 88 -20.04 -6.43 4.00
N GLY A 89 -19.91 -7.61 4.60
CA GLY A 89 -20.02 -8.84 3.83
C GLY A 89 -20.18 -10.11 4.65
N LEU A 90 -19.77 -10.14 5.92
CA LEU A 90 -19.86 -11.40 6.71
C LEU A 90 -20.70 -11.28 7.98
N SER A 91 -20.77 -10.12 8.66
CA SER A 91 -21.68 -9.97 9.82
C SER A 91 -23.13 -9.65 9.44
N ALA A 92 -23.40 -9.16 8.22
CA ALA A 92 -24.77 -8.85 7.77
C ALA A 92 -25.55 -10.07 7.26
N LEU A 93 -24.88 -11.21 7.02
CA LEU A 93 -25.52 -12.46 6.62
C LEU A 93 -25.81 -13.40 7.82
N VAL A 94 -25.15 -13.22 8.96
CA VAL A 94 -25.38 -14.03 10.16
C VAL A 94 -26.66 -13.63 10.92
N ASN A 95 -27.10 -12.36 10.82
CA ASN A 95 -28.31 -11.88 11.50
C ASN A 95 -29.59 -11.93 10.66
N LYS A 96 -29.59 -12.69 9.55
CA LYS A 96 -30.80 -12.92 8.72
C LYS A 96 -31.27 -14.38 8.69
N ALA A 97 -30.63 -15.24 9.47
CA ALA A 97 -30.94 -16.67 9.58
C ALA A 97 -31.27 -17.11 11.02
N ALA A 98 -31.61 -16.16 11.90
CA ALA A 98 -32.14 -16.41 13.24
C ALA A 98 -33.59 -15.90 13.34
#